data_AF-A0A8C1J9Z6-F1
#
_entry.id   AF-A0A8C1J9Z6-F1
#
_cell.length_a   1.000
_cell.length_b   1.000
_cell.length_c   1.000
_cell.angle_alpha   90.00
_cell.angle_beta   90.00
_cell.angle_gamma   90.00
#
_symmetry.space_group_name_H-M   'P 1'
#
loop_
_entity.id
_entity.type
_entity.pdbx_description
1 polymer ?
#
loop_
_entity_poly.entity_id
_entity_poly.type
_entity_poly.pdbx_seq_one_letter_code
_entity_poly.pdbx_strand_id
1 'polypeptide(L)'
;HSSSQLARAVWIMDPAPASYYGPLDKNNPVLLAFQSDLKEFKGKKAENSNFISSLSIKLFETWNKYKSRLPASYFEEHLLQTADFLLYSKLHRLALWQGYRLYLQQFCTLSLESIRDVEHFRQSFFSDGFDSKRARLTFRALQGECQCIFYLEKERNALPDQSAVQNLLSILGFVRILMQAVLPDESLCWILYNGSLYMYNICRFLMSAGHASQVLEYLLWACTCLETSVPLLTANFLPWRATLYCAVCECYFHECASVQAEVFARRALGKISELAKLEEMTGSQVSLETQQAFKEATIKLAVMVFKRSVYEPRRKPKGLFRPKQKSNLKELHLTPWPRTPTERILMEMFEGNAARFLAVLEALEDSSVRPLQTGMPEEFEVQDVVLELISAGTSLLSGTLFHPLCLCATKCHI
;
A
#
# COMPACT_ATOMS: atom_id res chain seq x y z
N HIS A 1 -26.00 61.96 -40.42
CA HIS A 1 -25.56 61.37 -39.14
C HIS A 1 -26.46 60.18 -38.84
N SER A 2 -26.05 58.94 -38.66
CA SER A 2 -24.73 58.29 -38.58
C SER A 2 -24.98 56.80 -38.81
N SER A 3 -24.40 56.24 -39.86
CA SER A 3 -24.49 54.83 -40.21
C SER A 3 -23.55 54.02 -39.33
N SER A 4 -24.08 53.03 -38.62
CA SER A 4 -23.34 52.12 -37.74
C SER A 4 -22.47 51.16 -38.56
N GLN A 5 -21.14 51.29 -38.42
CA GLN A 5 -20.16 50.34 -38.93
C GLN A 5 -20.23 49.03 -38.13
N LEU A 6 -20.82 48.00 -38.71
CA LEU A 6 -20.59 46.60 -38.31
C LEU A 6 -19.32 46.11 -39.00
N ALA A 7 -18.19 46.21 -38.30
CA ALA A 7 -16.95 45.57 -38.72
C ALA A 7 -17.11 44.05 -38.59
N ARG A 8 -17.30 43.37 -39.73
CA ARG A 8 -17.07 41.93 -39.88
C ARG A 8 -15.59 41.66 -39.58
N ALA A 9 -15.29 41.13 -38.39
CA ALA A 9 -14.01 40.50 -38.13
C ALA A 9 -13.91 39.27 -39.05
N VAL A 10 -13.16 39.43 -40.13
CA VAL A 10 -12.70 38.33 -40.97
C VAL A 10 -11.82 37.46 -40.08
N TRP A 11 -12.28 36.25 -39.78
CA TRP A 11 -11.41 35.20 -39.26
C TRP A 11 -10.35 34.94 -40.34
N ILE A 12 -9.19 35.55 -40.18
CA ILE A 12 -7.99 35.10 -40.87
C ILE A 12 -7.75 33.70 -40.33
N MET A 13 -8.15 32.70 -41.11
CA MET A 13 -7.74 31.33 -40.87
C MET A 13 -6.22 31.31 -40.98
N ASP A 14 -5.53 31.23 -39.84
CA ASP A 14 -4.14 30.86 -39.83
C ASP A 14 -4.00 29.57 -40.66
N PRO A 15 -3.00 29.47 -41.55
CA PRO A 15 -2.77 28.25 -42.31
C PRO A 15 -2.67 27.07 -41.34
N ALA A 16 -3.33 25.96 -41.67
CA ALA A 16 -3.32 24.77 -40.83
C ALA A 16 -1.87 24.48 -40.40
N PRO A 17 -1.57 24.52 -39.08
CA PRO A 17 -0.19 24.45 -38.62
C PRO A 17 0.39 23.11 -39.09
N ALA A 18 1.56 23.17 -39.71
CA ALA A 18 2.26 22.03 -40.28
C ALA A 18 2.08 20.75 -39.44
N SER A 19 1.35 19.79 -40.00
CA SER A 19 1.28 18.41 -39.52
C SER A 19 2.67 17.79 -39.66
N TYR A 20 3.01 16.90 -38.74
CA TYR A 20 4.27 16.16 -38.73
C TYR A 20 4.66 15.64 -40.14
N TYR A 21 5.91 15.90 -40.53
CA TYR A 21 6.48 15.48 -41.81
C TYR A 21 7.54 14.39 -41.59
N GLY A 22 7.39 13.22 -42.22
CA GLY A 22 8.46 12.21 -42.31
C GLY A 22 8.47 11.13 -41.21
N PRO A 23 9.59 10.41 -41.01
CA PRO A 23 9.74 9.35 -39.98
C PRO A 23 9.98 9.91 -38.57
N LEU A 24 9.73 9.08 -37.53
CA LEU A 24 9.78 9.47 -36.11
C LEU A 24 11.24 9.54 -35.64
N ASP A 25 12.03 10.36 -36.32
CA ASP A 25 13.47 10.46 -36.13
C ASP A 25 13.88 11.75 -35.40
N LYS A 26 15.14 11.79 -34.99
CA LYS A 26 15.71 12.93 -34.25
C LYS A 26 15.84 14.21 -35.10
N ASN A 27 15.57 14.13 -36.40
CA ASN A 27 15.73 15.24 -37.33
C ASN A 27 14.40 15.97 -37.59
N ASN A 28 13.29 15.43 -37.07
CA ASN A 28 11.99 16.04 -37.24
C ASN A 28 11.85 17.32 -36.40
N PRO A 29 11.65 18.50 -37.02
CA PRO A 29 11.61 19.77 -36.31
C PRO A 29 10.39 19.90 -35.39
N VAL A 30 9.28 19.24 -35.71
CA VAL A 30 8.07 19.24 -34.87
C VAL A 30 8.30 18.41 -33.60
N LEU A 31 9.00 17.29 -33.70
CA LEU A 31 9.38 16.47 -32.54
C LEU A 31 10.40 17.19 -31.66
N LEU A 32 11.42 17.82 -32.25
CA LEU A 32 12.43 18.58 -31.52
C LEU A 32 11.81 19.76 -30.76
N ALA A 33 10.93 20.53 -31.41
CA ALA A 33 10.21 21.63 -30.77
C ALA A 33 9.34 21.13 -29.61
N PHE A 34 8.57 20.05 -29.83
CA PHE A 34 7.76 19.44 -28.77
C PHE A 34 8.60 18.96 -27.58
N GLN A 35 9.68 18.24 -27.83
CA GLN A 35 10.59 17.77 -26.78
C GLN A 35 11.27 18.93 -26.05
N SER A 36 11.61 20.01 -26.76
CA SER A 36 12.18 21.22 -26.17
C SER A 36 11.19 21.90 -25.23
N ASP A 37 9.95 22.12 -25.70
CA ASP A 37 8.87 22.72 -24.90
C ASP A 37 8.61 21.89 -23.61
N LEU A 38 8.63 20.56 -23.71
CA LEU A 38 8.50 19.67 -22.54
C LEU A 38 9.72 19.68 -21.61
N LYS A 39 10.94 19.81 -22.15
CA LYS A 39 12.16 19.91 -21.31
C LYS A 39 12.19 21.23 -20.55
N GLU A 40 11.84 22.33 -21.20
CA GLU A 40 11.73 23.64 -20.55
C GLU A 40 10.69 23.60 -19.42
N PHE A 41 9.58 22.89 -19.65
CA PHE A 41 8.58 22.64 -18.61
C PHE A 41 9.15 21.85 -17.42
N LYS A 42 9.84 20.72 -17.67
CA LYS A 42 10.38 19.86 -16.60
C LYS A 42 11.54 20.50 -15.82
N GLY A 43 12.25 21.47 -16.39
CA GLY A 43 13.34 22.19 -15.73
C GLY A 43 12.88 23.25 -14.70
N LYS A 44 11.59 23.58 -14.67
CA LYS A 44 11.02 24.64 -13.83
C LYS A 44 10.56 24.09 -12.48
N LYS A 45 11.20 24.50 -11.38
CA LYS A 45 10.79 24.10 -10.01
C LYS A 45 9.51 24.82 -9.59
N ALA A 46 8.52 24.05 -9.14
CA ALA A 46 7.27 24.59 -8.63
C ALA A 46 7.43 25.10 -7.20
N GLU A 47 7.63 26.41 -7.03
CA GLU A 47 7.87 27.02 -5.72
C GLU A 47 6.64 27.77 -5.16
N ASN A 48 5.66 28.18 -5.98
CA ASN A 48 4.51 29.00 -5.57
C ASN A 48 3.16 28.62 -6.24
N SER A 49 2.03 28.96 -5.63
CA SER A 49 0.68 28.68 -6.17
C SER A 49 0.39 29.39 -7.50
N ASN A 50 0.77 30.67 -7.64
CA ASN A 50 0.69 31.42 -8.89
C ASN A 50 1.58 30.85 -10.01
N PHE A 51 2.62 30.11 -9.63
CA PHE A 51 3.47 29.41 -10.57
C PHE A 51 2.77 28.15 -11.10
N ILE A 52 2.10 27.39 -10.23
CA ILE A 52 1.33 26.19 -10.61
C ILE A 52 0.23 26.52 -11.64
N SER A 53 -0.50 27.63 -11.48
CA SER A 53 -1.52 28.04 -12.47
C SER A 53 -0.90 28.40 -13.82
N SER A 54 0.21 29.15 -13.83
CA SER A 54 0.97 29.45 -15.05
C SER A 54 1.50 28.18 -15.74
N LEU A 55 1.96 27.21 -14.96
CA LEU A 55 2.40 25.91 -15.47
C LEU A 55 1.25 25.12 -16.12
N SER A 56 0.07 25.13 -15.49
CA SER A 56 -1.12 24.50 -16.06
C SER A 56 -1.49 25.07 -17.42
N ILE A 57 -1.46 26.40 -17.56
CA ILE A 57 -1.80 27.09 -18.82
C ILE A 57 -0.79 26.71 -19.91
N LYS A 58 0.51 26.75 -19.58
CA LYS A 58 1.57 26.38 -20.54
C LYS A 58 1.48 24.94 -21.01
N LEU A 59 1.19 23.99 -20.11
CA LEU A 59 0.97 22.60 -20.48
C LEU A 59 -0.24 22.45 -21.40
N PHE A 60 -1.35 23.09 -21.05
CA PHE A 60 -2.58 23.05 -21.85
C PHE A 60 -2.36 23.61 -23.26
N GLU A 61 -1.68 24.75 -23.38
CA GLU A 61 -1.29 25.35 -24.66
C GLU A 61 -0.38 24.42 -25.46
N THR A 62 0.59 23.78 -24.80
CA THR A 62 1.49 22.80 -25.43
C THR A 62 0.69 21.61 -25.98
N TRP A 63 -0.22 21.04 -25.18
CA TRP A 63 -1.07 19.94 -25.62
C TRP A 63 -1.93 20.31 -26.82
N ASN A 64 -2.60 21.46 -26.79
CA ASN A 64 -3.43 21.92 -27.90
C ASN A 64 -2.60 22.19 -29.16
N LYS A 65 -1.40 22.76 -29.01
CA LYS A 65 -0.48 23.04 -30.11
C LYS A 65 -0.04 21.76 -30.82
N TYR A 66 0.22 20.66 -30.11
CA TYR A 66 0.83 19.46 -30.70
C TYR A 66 -0.14 18.28 -30.91
N LYS A 67 -1.33 18.29 -30.31
CA LYS A 67 -2.31 17.17 -30.41
C LYS A 67 -2.68 16.82 -31.85
N SER A 68 -2.96 17.81 -32.69
CA SER A 68 -3.29 17.59 -34.11
C SER A 68 -2.05 17.44 -35.00
N ARG A 69 -0.86 17.75 -34.47
CA ARG A 69 0.38 17.81 -35.25
C ARG A 69 1.20 16.53 -35.14
N LEU A 70 0.99 15.70 -34.12
CA LEU A 70 1.77 14.49 -33.85
C LEU A 70 0.95 13.22 -34.05
N PRO A 71 1.59 12.08 -34.35
CA PRO A 71 0.91 10.78 -34.31
C PRO A 71 0.32 10.50 -32.93
N ALA A 72 -0.92 10.01 -32.88
CA ALA A 72 -1.68 9.83 -31.65
C ALA A 72 -0.94 8.99 -30.61
N SER A 73 -0.36 7.85 -31.01
CA SER A 73 0.39 6.97 -30.09
C SER A 73 1.60 7.65 -29.46
N TYR A 74 2.33 8.48 -30.22
CA TYR A 74 3.51 9.20 -29.74
C TYR A 74 3.10 10.32 -28.77
N PHE A 75 2.03 11.05 -29.10
CA PHE A 75 1.48 12.10 -28.25
C PHE A 75 0.95 11.53 -26.92
N GLU A 76 0.12 10.48 -26.99
CA GLU A 76 -0.45 9.78 -25.83
C GLU A 76 0.65 9.29 -24.87
N GLU A 77 1.72 8.71 -25.40
CA GLU A 77 2.84 8.24 -24.60
C GLU A 77 3.55 9.39 -23.86
N HIS A 78 3.85 10.50 -24.54
CA HIS A 78 4.52 11.65 -23.93
C HIS A 78 3.64 12.41 -22.94
N LEU A 79 2.33 12.44 -23.19
CA LEU A 79 1.34 12.98 -22.28
C LEU A 79 1.37 12.20 -20.95
N LEU A 80 1.34 10.87 -21.01
CA LEU A 80 1.40 10.03 -19.79
C LEU A 80 2.78 10.05 -19.13
N GLN A 81 3.88 10.11 -19.89
CA GLN A 81 5.22 10.31 -19.31
C GLN A 81 5.34 11.66 -18.57
N THR A 82 4.64 12.70 -19.04
CA THR A 82 4.59 13.99 -18.35
C THR A 82 3.69 13.92 -17.12
N ALA A 83 2.57 13.20 -17.18
CA ALA A 83 1.71 12.92 -16.04
C ALA A 83 2.48 12.20 -14.90
N ASP A 84 3.25 11.16 -15.25
CA ASP A 84 4.10 10.45 -14.29
C ASP A 84 5.14 11.37 -13.65
N PHE A 85 5.82 12.21 -14.45
CA PHE A 85 6.77 13.19 -13.93
C PHE A 85 6.10 14.15 -12.91
N LEU A 86 4.89 14.62 -13.21
CA LEU A 86 4.12 15.49 -12.33
C LEU A 86 3.71 14.78 -11.04
N LEU A 87 3.30 13.52 -11.14
CA LEU A 87 2.98 12.68 -9.99
C LEU A 87 4.21 12.50 -9.08
N TYR A 88 5.37 12.15 -9.64
CA TYR A 88 6.62 12.04 -8.88
C TYR A 88 7.08 13.38 -8.28
N SER A 89 6.74 14.49 -8.93
CA SER A 89 7.01 15.85 -8.43
C SER A 89 5.98 16.34 -7.40
N LYS A 90 5.05 15.48 -6.96
CA LYS A 90 3.94 15.80 -6.03
C LYS A 90 2.99 16.89 -6.54
N LEU A 91 2.92 17.09 -7.85
CA LEU A 91 1.97 18.00 -8.50
C LEU A 91 0.70 17.23 -8.90
N HIS A 92 0.07 16.57 -7.92
CA HIS A 92 -1.03 15.61 -8.12
C HIS A 92 -2.20 16.20 -8.91
N ARG A 93 -2.57 17.46 -8.63
CA ARG A 93 -3.65 18.15 -9.34
C ARG A 93 -3.34 18.33 -10.83
N LEU A 94 -2.10 18.68 -11.18
CA LEU A 94 -1.69 18.84 -12.57
C LEU A 94 -1.58 17.47 -13.26
N ALA A 95 -0.98 16.47 -12.61
CA ALA A 95 -0.89 15.11 -13.12
C ALA A 95 -2.27 14.53 -13.47
N LEU A 96 -3.26 14.78 -12.60
CA LEU A 96 -4.64 14.38 -12.81
C LEU A 96 -5.26 15.08 -14.03
N TRP A 97 -5.34 16.42 -14.00
CA TRP A 97 -6.14 17.17 -14.98
C TRP A 97 -5.46 17.41 -16.32
N GLN A 98 -4.13 17.55 -16.35
CA GLN A 98 -3.35 17.78 -17.58
C GLN A 98 -2.69 16.51 -18.11
N GLY A 99 -2.96 15.36 -17.48
CA GLY A 99 -2.34 14.07 -17.78
C GLY A 99 -3.36 12.95 -17.82
N TYR A 100 -3.49 12.19 -16.73
CA TYR A 100 -4.25 10.95 -16.69
C TYR A 100 -5.71 11.10 -17.10
N ARG A 101 -6.44 12.06 -16.51
CA ARG A 101 -7.85 12.28 -16.84
C ARG A 101 -8.03 12.83 -18.24
N LEU A 102 -7.12 13.69 -18.71
CA LEU A 102 -7.14 14.21 -20.08
C LEU A 102 -6.99 13.08 -21.11
N TYR A 103 -6.16 12.08 -20.81
CA TYR A 103 -6.06 10.87 -21.64
C TYR A 103 -7.36 10.06 -21.60
N LEU A 104 -7.91 9.80 -20.41
CA LEU A 104 -9.07 8.92 -20.21
C LEU A 104 -10.38 9.48 -20.77
N GLN A 105 -10.53 10.81 -20.80
CA GLN A 105 -11.69 11.50 -21.40
C GLN A 105 -11.89 11.20 -22.89
N GLN A 106 -10.90 10.62 -23.57
CA GLN A 106 -11.05 10.14 -24.96
C GLN A 106 -11.92 8.90 -25.07
N PHE A 107 -12.09 8.14 -23.98
CA PHE A 107 -12.86 6.89 -23.93
C PHE A 107 -14.13 7.04 -23.11
N CYS A 108 -14.01 7.65 -21.93
CA CYS A 108 -15.12 7.80 -21.00
C CYS A 108 -15.06 9.16 -20.30
N THR A 109 -16.18 9.87 -20.31
CA THR A 109 -16.32 11.17 -19.62
C THR A 109 -16.84 11.02 -18.19
N LEU A 110 -17.25 9.81 -17.78
CA LEU A 110 -17.76 9.55 -16.45
C LEU A 110 -16.61 9.51 -15.42
N SER A 111 -16.92 9.82 -14.16
CA SER A 111 -15.96 9.65 -13.07
C SER A 111 -15.72 8.17 -12.80
N LEU A 112 -14.52 7.81 -12.34
CA LEU A 112 -14.18 6.42 -11.97
C LEU A 112 -15.15 5.85 -10.93
N GLU A 113 -15.65 6.71 -10.03
CA GLU A 113 -16.62 6.38 -8.97
C GLU A 113 -17.96 5.86 -9.51
N SER A 114 -18.30 6.19 -10.76
CA SER A 114 -19.56 5.78 -11.39
C SER A 114 -19.53 4.37 -11.97
N ILE A 115 -18.34 3.76 -12.07
CA ILE A 115 -18.15 2.43 -12.65
C ILE A 115 -18.39 1.39 -11.57
N ARG A 116 -19.43 0.57 -11.75
CA ARG A 116 -19.95 -0.33 -10.71
C ARG A 116 -19.62 -1.81 -10.92
N ASP A 117 -19.28 -2.21 -12.13
CA ASP A 117 -19.03 -3.60 -12.48
C ASP A 117 -17.96 -3.76 -13.57
N VAL A 118 -17.51 -5.00 -13.75
CA VAL A 118 -16.44 -5.37 -14.69
C VAL A 118 -16.86 -5.17 -16.14
N GLU A 119 -18.15 -5.36 -16.45
CA GLU A 119 -18.65 -5.25 -17.81
C GLU A 119 -18.66 -3.79 -18.26
N HIS A 120 -19.20 -2.90 -17.44
CA HIS A 120 -19.15 -1.46 -17.64
C HIS A 120 -17.70 -0.98 -17.75
N PHE A 121 -16.81 -1.44 -16.86
CA PHE A 121 -15.38 -1.11 -16.93
C PHE A 121 -14.75 -1.49 -18.28
N ARG A 122 -15.00 -2.72 -18.76
CA ARG A 122 -14.47 -3.21 -20.05
C ARG A 122 -15.04 -2.42 -21.21
N GLN A 123 -16.36 -2.19 -21.23
CA GLN A 123 -17.02 -1.44 -22.30
C GLN A 123 -16.55 0.03 -22.35
N SER A 124 -16.32 0.67 -21.20
CA SER A 124 -15.88 2.07 -21.14
C SER A 124 -14.45 2.30 -21.59
N PHE A 125 -13.52 1.38 -21.31
CA PHE A 125 -12.08 1.62 -21.49
C PHE A 125 -11.36 0.64 -22.41
N PHE A 126 -11.94 -0.54 -22.65
CA PHE A 126 -11.31 -1.66 -23.34
C PHE A 126 -12.30 -2.35 -24.30
N SER A 127 -13.03 -1.57 -25.11
CA SER A 127 -13.92 -2.10 -26.16
C SER A 127 -13.21 -3.08 -27.11
N ASP A 128 -11.92 -2.83 -27.35
CA ASP A 128 -11.07 -3.62 -28.24
C ASP A 128 -10.30 -4.74 -27.51
N GLY A 129 -10.60 -4.97 -26.22
CA GLY A 129 -9.91 -5.93 -25.36
C GLY A 129 -8.56 -5.45 -24.80
N PHE A 130 -7.97 -6.30 -23.96
CA PHE A 130 -6.72 -6.00 -23.24
C PHE A 130 -5.45 -6.17 -24.09
N ASP A 131 -5.53 -6.90 -25.21
CA ASP A 131 -4.39 -7.08 -26.14
C ASP A 131 -4.16 -5.88 -27.07
N SER A 132 -5.03 -4.85 -26.99
CA SER A 132 -4.89 -3.66 -27.81
C SER A 132 -3.60 -2.90 -27.48
N LYS A 133 -2.96 -2.32 -28.50
CA LYS A 133 -1.70 -1.54 -28.33
C LYS A 133 -1.84 -0.37 -27.33
N ARG A 134 -3.06 0.14 -27.15
CA ARG A 134 -3.39 1.22 -26.23
C ARG A 134 -3.70 0.74 -24.81
N ALA A 135 -4.06 -0.53 -24.60
CA ALA A 135 -4.49 -1.04 -23.29
C ALA A 135 -3.47 -0.73 -22.18
N ARG A 136 -2.17 -0.91 -22.46
CA ARG A 136 -1.10 -0.58 -21.51
C ARG A 136 -1.11 0.89 -21.08
N LEU A 137 -1.34 1.82 -22.01
CA LEU A 137 -1.42 3.25 -21.71
C LEU A 137 -2.70 3.57 -20.92
N THR A 138 -3.81 2.92 -21.26
CA THR A 138 -5.08 3.06 -20.53
C THR A 138 -4.98 2.55 -19.10
N PHE A 139 -4.37 1.38 -18.87
CA PHE A 139 -4.11 0.90 -17.52
C PHE A 139 -3.22 1.86 -16.71
N ARG A 140 -2.13 2.35 -17.30
CA ARG A 140 -1.26 3.35 -16.66
C ARG A 140 -2.04 4.61 -16.28
N ALA A 141 -2.92 5.08 -17.16
CA ALA A 141 -3.73 6.27 -16.90
C ALA A 141 -4.75 6.04 -15.77
N LEU A 142 -5.46 4.91 -15.76
CA LEU A 142 -6.42 4.57 -14.70
C LEU A 142 -5.75 4.45 -13.34
N GLN A 143 -4.59 3.80 -13.28
CA GLN A 143 -3.78 3.67 -12.07
C GLN A 143 -3.29 5.04 -11.58
N GLY A 144 -2.75 5.86 -12.48
CA GLY A 144 -2.30 7.21 -12.19
C GLY A 144 -3.42 8.13 -11.70
N GLU A 145 -4.61 8.05 -12.28
CA GLU A 145 -5.79 8.79 -11.82
C GLU A 145 -6.19 8.39 -10.39
N CYS A 146 -6.25 7.09 -10.08
CA CYS A 146 -6.53 6.61 -8.73
C CYS A 146 -5.51 7.13 -7.70
N GLN A 147 -4.22 7.08 -8.04
CA GLN A 147 -3.15 7.61 -7.19
C GLN A 147 -3.28 9.11 -6.96
N CYS A 148 -3.55 9.88 -8.01
CA CYS A 148 -3.71 11.33 -7.89
C CYS A 148 -4.90 11.69 -6.99
N ILE A 149 -6.05 11.00 -7.13
CA ILE A 149 -7.21 11.22 -6.28
C ILE A 149 -6.86 10.93 -4.81
N PHE A 150 -6.19 9.80 -4.54
CA PHE A 150 -5.75 9.48 -3.18
C PHE A 150 -4.83 10.55 -2.58
N TYR A 151 -3.78 10.97 -3.29
CA TYR A 151 -2.85 11.96 -2.77
C TYR A 151 -3.50 13.34 -2.59
N LEU A 152 -4.43 13.73 -3.47
CA LEU A 152 -5.18 14.98 -3.31
C LEU A 152 -6.05 14.97 -2.06
N GLU A 153 -6.71 13.85 -1.73
CA GLU A 153 -7.47 13.74 -0.48
C GLU A 153 -6.54 13.72 0.74
N LYS A 154 -5.40 13.02 0.65
CA LYS A 154 -4.40 12.96 1.73
C LYS A 154 -3.74 14.31 2.03
N GLU A 155 -3.54 15.16 1.02
CA GLU A 155 -2.92 16.48 1.17
C GLU A 155 -3.88 17.55 1.73
N ARG A 156 -5.19 17.32 1.67
CA ARG A 156 -6.18 18.30 2.18
C ARG A 156 -6.13 18.44 3.69
N ASN A 157 -6.15 17.32 4.41
CA ASN A 157 -6.21 17.29 5.87
C ASN A 157 -5.43 16.08 6.41
N ALA A 158 -4.88 16.21 7.63
CA ALA A 158 -4.18 15.11 8.30
C ALA A 158 -5.11 13.90 8.58
N LEU A 159 -6.40 14.18 8.82
CA LEU A 159 -7.47 13.18 8.93
C LEU A 159 -8.51 13.44 7.84
N PRO A 160 -9.02 12.39 7.16
CA PRO A 160 -10.03 12.53 6.14
C PRO A 160 -11.37 12.96 6.77
N ASP A 161 -12.06 13.90 6.12
CA ASP A 161 -13.45 14.22 6.42
C ASP A 161 -14.39 13.18 5.79
N GLN A 162 -15.67 13.19 6.14
CA GLN A 162 -16.64 12.20 5.65
C GLN A 162 -16.72 12.15 4.13
N SER A 163 -16.55 13.30 3.45
CA SER A 163 -16.57 13.36 1.99
C SER A 163 -15.33 12.70 1.38
N ALA A 164 -14.14 12.95 1.93
CA ALA A 164 -12.90 12.27 1.52
C ALA A 164 -12.96 10.76 1.79
N VAL A 165 -13.50 10.33 2.93
CA VAL A 165 -13.68 8.89 3.22
C VAL A 165 -14.55 8.23 2.15
N GLN A 166 -15.70 8.83 1.82
CA GLN A 166 -16.60 8.27 0.80
C GLN A 166 -15.94 8.24 -0.59
N ASN A 167 -15.20 9.29 -0.95
CA ASN A 167 -14.45 9.34 -2.19
C ASN A 167 -13.39 8.21 -2.24
N LEU A 168 -12.58 8.05 -1.19
CA LEU A 168 -11.56 7.01 -1.12
C LEU A 168 -12.14 5.59 -1.14
N LEU A 169 -13.29 5.35 -0.49
CA LEU A 169 -14.00 4.08 -0.60
C LEU A 169 -14.50 3.81 -2.03
N SER A 170 -14.98 4.84 -2.74
CA SER A 170 -15.39 4.69 -4.14
C SER A 170 -14.19 4.35 -5.04
N ILE A 171 -13.02 4.94 -4.78
CA ILE A 171 -11.78 4.60 -5.49
C ILE A 171 -11.32 3.18 -5.16
N LEU A 172 -11.41 2.74 -3.90
CA LEU A 172 -11.15 1.35 -3.53
C LEU A 172 -12.09 0.37 -4.27
N GLY A 173 -13.37 0.73 -4.39
CA GLY A 173 -14.35 0.02 -5.21
C GLY A 173 -13.93 -0.09 -6.68
N PHE A 174 -13.47 1.02 -7.26
CA PHE A 174 -12.96 1.02 -8.63
C PHE A 174 -11.70 0.16 -8.79
N VAL A 175 -10.71 0.27 -7.90
CA VAL A 175 -9.49 -0.55 -7.93
C VAL A 175 -9.84 -2.04 -7.81
N ARG A 176 -10.86 -2.40 -7.01
CA ARG A 176 -11.37 -3.78 -6.91
C ARG A 176 -11.88 -4.28 -8.25
N ILE A 177 -12.70 -3.49 -8.94
CA ILE A 177 -13.23 -3.81 -10.27
C ILE A 177 -12.09 -3.96 -11.29
N LEU A 178 -11.14 -3.02 -11.30
CA LEU A 178 -9.95 -3.07 -12.15
C LEU A 178 -9.19 -4.38 -11.95
N MET A 179 -8.89 -4.75 -10.71
CA MET A 179 -8.19 -6.00 -10.37
C MET A 179 -9.02 -7.23 -10.75
N GLN A 180 -10.33 -7.23 -10.49
CA GLN A 180 -11.22 -8.33 -10.87
C GLN A 180 -11.25 -8.54 -12.39
N ALA A 181 -11.22 -7.46 -13.17
CA ALA A 181 -11.28 -7.52 -14.62
C ALA A 181 -10.05 -8.20 -15.24
N VAL A 182 -8.87 -7.97 -14.65
CA VAL A 182 -7.57 -8.47 -15.14
C VAL A 182 -7.12 -9.77 -14.47
N LEU A 183 -7.77 -10.19 -13.38
CA LEU A 183 -7.39 -11.39 -12.61
C LEU A 183 -7.22 -12.66 -13.46
N PRO A 184 -8.06 -12.94 -14.49
CA PRO A 184 -7.88 -14.13 -15.33
C PRO A 184 -6.67 -14.06 -16.27
N ASP A 185 -6.07 -12.89 -16.47
CA ASP A 185 -4.98 -12.67 -17.41
C ASP A 185 -3.64 -12.56 -16.67
N GLU A 186 -2.88 -13.66 -16.69
CA GLU A 186 -1.59 -13.75 -16.01
C GLU A 186 -0.55 -12.75 -16.54
N SER A 187 -0.65 -12.33 -17.82
CA SER A 187 0.26 -11.35 -18.40
C SER A 187 0.10 -9.96 -17.78
N LEU A 188 -1.07 -9.68 -17.22
CA LEU A 188 -1.43 -8.45 -16.54
C LEU A 188 -1.27 -8.54 -15.01
N CYS A 189 -0.61 -9.56 -14.49
CA CYS A 189 -0.38 -9.70 -13.04
C CYS A 189 0.28 -8.47 -12.39
N TRP A 190 1.08 -7.70 -13.13
CA TRP A 190 1.65 -6.44 -12.66
C TRP A 190 0.58 -5.40 -12.29
N ILE A 191 -0.60 -5.44 -12.92
CA ILE A 191 -1.76 -4.61 -12.54
C ILE A 191 -2.31 -5.04 -11.20
N LEU A 192 -2.41 -6.34 -10.93
CA LEU A 192 -2.85 -6.88 -9.64
C LEU A 192 -1.89 -6.47 -8.53
N TYR A 193 -0.59 -6.60 -8.78
CA TYR A 193 0.44 -6.17 -7.84
C TYR A 193 0.33 -4.67 -7.52
N ASN A 194 0.30 -3.81 -8.54
CA ASN A 194 0.13 -2.37 -8.36
C ASN A 194 -1.19 -2.00 -7.68
N GLY A 195 -2.29 -2.67 -8.07
CA GLY A 195 -3.61 -2.49 -7.45
C GLY A 195 -3.59 -2.82 -5.96
N SER A 196 -2.90 -3.89 -5.56
CA SER A 196 -2.74 -4.25 -4.15
C SER A 196 -1.96 -3.20 -3.34
N LEU A 197 -0.92 -2.58 -3.93
CA LEU A 197 -0.18 -1.47 -3.32
C LEU A 197 -1.08 -0.25 -3.11
N TYR A 198 -1.89 0.10 -4.11
CA TYR A 198 -2.80 1.24 -4.03
C TYR A 198 -3.90 1.00 -3.00
N MET A 199 -4.52 -0.18 -3.03
CA MET A 199 -5.50 -0.58 -2.02
C MET A 199 -4.90 -0.48 -0.62
N TYR A 200 -3.74 -1.09 -0.38
CA TYR A 200 -3.07 -1.02 0.92
C TYR A 200 -2.84 0.42 1.39
N ASN A 201 -2.31 1.29 0.53
CA ASN A 201 -2.00 2.67 0.91
C ASN A 201 -3.25 3.47 1.29
N ILE A 202 -4.35 3.30 0.54
CA ILE A 202 -5.63 3.94 0.86
C ILE A 202 -6.20 3.35 2.16
N CYS A 203 -6.22 2.02 2.29
CA CYS A 203 -6.71 1.33 3.48
C CYS A 203 -5.94 1.75 4.73
N ARG A 204 -4.60 1.80 4.70
CA ARG A 204 -3.78 2.24 5.86
C ARG A 204 -4.08 3.67 6.28
N PHE A 205 -4.30 4.58 5.31
CA PHE A 205 -4.70 5.94 5.61
C PHE A 205 -6.08 5.99 6.30
N LEU A 206 -7.06 5.25 5.78
CA LEU A 206 -8.39 5.15 6.37
C LEU A 206 -8.41 4.43 7.75
N MET A 207 -7.59 3.39 7.93
CA MET A 207 -7.40 2.71 9.21
C MET A 207 -6.87 3.68 10.28
N SER A 208 -5.89 4.52 9.94
CA SER A 208 -5.36 5.53 10.86
C SER A 208 -6.39 6.58 11.30
N ALA A 209 -7.48 6.70 10.55
CA ALA A 209 -8.62 7.56 10.84
C ALA A 209 -9.80 6.83 11.52
N GLY A 210 -9.66 5.54 11.84
CA GLY A 210 -10.67 4.75 12.54
C GLY A 210 -11.69 4.03 11.64
N HIS A 211 -11.44 3.95 10.33
CA HIS A 211 -12.35 3.31 9.36
C HIS A 211 -11.95 1.86 9.02
N ALA A 212 -11.42 1.10 10.00
CA ALA A 212 -10.85 -0.23 9.77
C ALA A 212 -11.87 -1.25 9.25
N SER A 213 -13.09 -1.27 9.79
CA SER A 213 -14.20 -2.12 9.34
C SER A 213 -14.57 -1.90 7.87
N GLN A 214 -14.60 -0.65 7.40
CA GLN A 214 -15.01 -0.32 6.03
C GLN A 214 -13.97 -0.77 4.98
N VAL A 215 -12.70 -0.88 5.37
CA VAL A 215 -11.61 -1.20 4.43
C VAL A 215 -11.18 -2.66 4.43
N LEU A 216 -11.62 -3.43 5.44
CA LEU A 216 -11.25 -4.84 5.64
C LEU A 216 -11.51 -5.69 4.38
N GLU A 217 -12.65 -5.50 3.71
CA GLU A 217 -13.02 -6.27 2.51
C GLU A 217 -12.02 -6.07 1.36
N TYR A 218 -11.45 -4.87 1.21
CA TYR A 218 -10.49 -4.55 0.16
C TYR A 218 -9.12 -5.16 0.43
N LEU A 219 -8.69 -5.19 1.69
CA LEU A 219 -7.44 -5.85 2.08
C LEU A 219 -7.54 -7.38 1.91
N LEU A 220 -8.69 -7.97 2.26
CA LEU A 220 -8.97 -9.39 2.00
C LEU A 220 -8.97 -9.70 0.49
N TRP A 221 -9.57 -8.82 -0.31
CA TRP A 221 -9.55 -8.94 -1.77
C TRP A 221 -8.14 -8.88 -2.34
N ALA A 222 -7.30 -7.94 -1.88
CA ALA A 222 -5.91 -7.83 -2.29
C ALA A 222 -5.11 -9.09 -1.94
N CYS A 223 -5.28 -9.63 -0.73
CA CYS A 223 -4.69 -10.90 -0.31
C CYS A 223 -5.10 -12.05 -1.25
N THR A 224 -6.40 -12.14 -1.56
CA THR A 224 -6.95 -13.19 -2.42
C THR A 224 -6.36 -13.10 -3.83
N CYS A 225 -6.30 -11.91 -4.43
CA CYS A 225 -5.73 -11.72 -5.76
C CYS A 225 -4.27 -12.19 -5.87
N LEU A 226 -3.44 -11.89 -4.86
CA LEU A 226 -2.04 -12.34 -4.84
C LEU A 226 -1.90 -13.84 -4.57
N GLU A 227 -2.84 -14.45 -3.86
CA GLU A 227 -2.89 -15.89 -3.62
C GLU A 227 -3.34 -16.68 -4.85
N THR A 228 -4.23 -16.10 -5.66
CA THR A 228 -4.80 -16.77 -6.84
C THR A 228 -3.96 -16.59 -8.10
N SER A 229 -3.21 -15.50 -8.20
CA SER A 229 -2.39 -15.19 -9.38
C SER A 229 -1.06 -15.96 -9.35
N VAL A 230 -0.91 -16.98 -10.18
CA VAL A 230 0.29 -17.84 -10.25
C VAL A 230 1.60 -17.03 -10.36
N PRO A 231 1.73 -16.00 -11.24
CA PRO A 231 2.96 -15.21 -11.32
C PRO A 231 3.35 -14.46 -10.03
N LEU A 232 2.38 -14.19 -9.16
CA LEU A 232 2.56 -13.46 -7.89
C LEU A 232 2.66 -14.41 -6.70
N LEU A 233 2.38 -15.70 -6.89
CA LEU A 233 2.48 -16.75 -5.89
C LEU A 233 3.91 -17.31 -5.84
N THR A 234 4.89 -16.43 -5.59
CA THR A 234 6.31 -16.80 -5.49
C THR A 234 6.94 -16.20 -4.23
N ALA A 235 8.09 -16.73 -3.80
CA ALA A 235 8.81 -16.21 -2.65
C ALA A 235 9.19 -14.72 -2.75
N ASN A 236 9.40 -14.20 -3.97
CA ASN A 236 9.76 -12.80 -4.20
C ASN A 236 8.69 -11.82 -3.72
N PHE A 237 7.41 -12.20 -3.82
CA PHE A 237 6.28 -11.37 -3.39
C PHE A 237 5.80 -11.71 -1.98
N LEU A 238 6.42 -12.69 -1.32
CA LEU A 238 6.05 -13.11 0.03
C LEU A 238 6.17 -11.98 1.08
N PRO A 239 7.21 -11.13 1.08
CA PRO A 239 7.28 -10.01 2.04
C PRO A 239 6.11 -9.04 1.90
N TRP A 240 5.67 -8.79 0.66
CA TRP A 240 4.50 -7.96 0.39
C TRP A 240 3.20 -8.61 0.83
N ARG A 241 3.00 -9.90 0.52
CA ARG A 241 1.85 -10.68 1.00
C ARG A 241 1.77 -10.71 2.53
N ALA A 242 2.89 -10.90 3.21
CA ALA A 242 2.95 -10.85 4.67
C ALA A 242 2.52 -9.49 5.23
N THR A 243 2.90 -8.39 4.56
CA THR A 243 2.48 -7.03 4.93
C THR A 243 0.97 -6.85 4.81
N LEU A 244 0.36 -7.34 3.72
CA LEU A 244 -1.10 -7.33 3.57
C LEU A 244 -1.80 -8.20 4.61
N TYR A 245 -1.24 -9.38 4.92
CA TYR A 245 -1.78 -10.25 5.96
C TYR A 245 -1.77 -9.60 7.34
N CYS A 246 -0.68 -8.91 7.70
CA CYS A 246 -0.62 -8.12 8.93
C CYS A 246 -1.68 -7.01 8.94
N ALA A 247 -1.85 -6.28 7.83
CA ALA A 247 -2.86 -5.21 7.76
C ALA A 247 -4.30 -5.73 7.97
N VAL A 248 -4.62 -6.93 7.47
CA VAL A 248 -5.91 -7.58 7.76
C VAL A 248 -6.04 -7.93 9.25
N CYS A 249 -4.98 -8.45 9.88
CA CYS A 249 -4.98 -8.74 11.32
C CYS A 249 -5.16 -7.47 12.14
N GLU A 250 -4.45 -6.39 11.79
CA GLU A 250 -4.59 -5.07 12.40
C GLU A 250 -6.03 -4.55 12.30
N CYS A 251 -6.69 -4.66 11.14
CA CYS A 251 -8.11 -4.32 10.98
C CYS A 251 -8.99 -5.08 11.99
N TYR A 252 -8.80 -6.39 12.14
CA TYR A 252 -9.55 -7.17 13.11
C TYR A 252 -9.24 -6.76 14.56
N PHE A 253 -7.99 -6.45 14.89
CA PHE A 253 -7.63 -5.98 16.23
C PHE A 253 -8.22 -4.60 16.56
N HIS A 254 -8.24 -3.67 15.59
CA HIS A 254 -8.90 -2.36 15.75
C HIS A 254 -10.42 -2.50 16.03
N GLU A 255 -11.07 -3.48 15.42
CA GLU A 255 -12.50 -3.76 15.60
C GLU A 255 -12.80 -4.71 16.78
N CYS A 256 -11.84 -4.92 17.69
CA CYS A 256 -11.93 -5.84 18.83
C CYS A 256 -12.25 -7.31 18.45
N ALA A 257 -12.09 -7.68 17.18
CA ALA A 257 -12.33 -9.01 16.62
C ALA A 257 -11.08 -9.92 16.72
N SER A 258 -10.52 -10.02 17.93
CA SER A 258 -9.23 -10.70 18.16
C SER A 258 -9.22 -12.17 17.73
N VAL A 259 -10.35 -12.88 17.86
CA VAL A 259 -10.48 -14.29 17.43
C VAL A 259 -10.30 -14.41 15.92
N GLN A 260 -10.95 -13.53 15.16
CA GLN A 260 -10.87 -13.49 13.71
C GLN A 260 -9.45 -13.12 13.25
N ALA A 261 -8.77 -12.21 13.96
CA ALA A 261 -7.38 -11.88 13.71
C ALA A 261 -6.47 -13.11 13.84
N GLU A 262 -6.60 -13.87 14.92
CA GLU A 262 -5.80 -15.08 15.13
C GLU A 262 -6.11 -16.17 14.09
N VAL A 263 -7.39 -16.41 13.80
CA VAL A 263 -7.82 -17.39 12.79
C VAL A 263 -7.23 -17.04 11.42
N PHE A 264 -7.30 -15.76 11.04
CA PHE A 264 -6.74 -15.29 9.78
C PHE A 264 -5.21 -15.42 9.75
N ALA A 265 -4.50 -15.02 10.82
CA ALA A 265 -3.06 -15.13 10.92
C ALA A 265 -2.58 -16.60 10.83
N ARG A 266 -3.27 -17.53 11.48
CA ARG A 266 -2.98 -18.97 11.37
C ARG A 266 -3.23 -19.51 9.96
N ARG A 267 -4.32 -19.09 9.30
CA ARG A 267 -4.60 -19.45 7.89
C ARG A 267 -3.50 -18.95 6.96
N ALA A 268 -3.03 -17.72 7.17
CA ALA A 268 -1.96 -17.14 6.38
C ALA A 268 -0.59 -17.81 6.66
N LEU A 269 -0.27 -18.20 7.90
CA LEU A 269 0.88 -19.07 8.20
C LEU A 269 0.81 -20.41 7.45
N GLY A 270 -0.40 -21.00 7.36
CA GLY A 270 -0.65 -22.17 6.53
C GLY A 270 -0.28 -21.93 5.06
N LYS A 271 -0.68 -20.79 4.49
CA LYS A 271 -0.31 -20.39 3.12
C LYS A 271 1.19 -20.19 2.92
N ILE A 272 1.89 -19.67 3.91
CA ILE A 272 3.36 -19.55 3.88
C ILE A 272 3.99 -20.95 3.85
N SER A 273 3.50 -21.87 4.68
CA SER A 273 4.00 -23.25 4.72
C SER A 273 3.70 -24.04 3.44
N GLU A 274 2.55 -23.82 2.81
CA GLU A 274 2.20 -24.39 1.50
C GLU A 274 3.19 -23.92 0.43
N LEU A 275 3.47 -22.61 0.38
CA LEU A 275 4.44 -22.03 -0.56
C LEU A 275 5.85 -22.58 -0.32
N ALA A 276 6.29 -22.71 0.94
CA ALA A 276 7.60 -23.27 1.27
C ALA A 276 7.77 -24.69 0.71
N LYS A 277 6.74 -25.53 0.84
CA LYS A 277 6.75 -26.90 0.27
C LYS A 277 6.84 -26.88 -1.26
N LEU A 278 6.16 -25.95 -1.93
CA LEU A 278 6.23 -25.81 -3.39
C LEU A 278 7.65 -25.41 -3.85
N GLU A 279 8.30 -24.50 -3.12
CA GLU A 279 9.68 -24.10 -3.41
C GLU A 279 10.67 -25.26 -3.20
N GLU A 280 10.51 -26.04 -2.11
CA GLU A 280 11.32 -27.24 -1.84
C GLU A 280 11.20 -28.30 -2.96
N MET A 281 9.99 -28.49 -3.51
CA MET A 281 9.76 -29.42 -4.62
C MET A 281 10.44 -29.00 -5.92
N THR A 282 10.77 -27.72 -6.09
CA THR A 282 11.38 -27.18 -7.31
C THR A 282 12.87 -27.54 -7.42
N GLY A 283 13.48 -28.09 -6.36
CA GLY A 283 14.82 -28.70 -6.36
C GLY A 283 15.99 -27.72 -6.54
N SER A 284 15.72 -26.42 -6.59
CA SER A 284 16.73 -25.37 -6.66
C SER A 284 17.29 -25.07 -5.25
N GLN A 285 18.55 -24.66 -5.17
CA GLN A 285 19.09 -24.15 -3.91
C GLN A 285 18.32 -22.88 -3.52
N VAL A 286 17.65 -22.93 -2.37
CA VAL A 286 16.90 -21.79 -1.84
C VAL A 286 17.87 -20.64 -1.58
N SER A 287 17.68 -19.52 -2.26
CA SER A 287 18.53 -18.34 -2.08
C SER A 287 18.43 -17.80 -0.64
N LEU A 288 19.49 -17.14 -0.16
CA LEU A 288 19.49 -16.51 1.16
C LEU A 288 18.34 -15.50 1.30
N GLU A 289 18.06 -14.73 0.24
CA GLU A 289 16.95 -13.77 0.19
C GLU A 289 15.60 -14.46 0.36
N THR A 290 15.40 -15.61 -0.27
CA THR A 290 14.18 -16.41 -0.13
C THR A 290 14.03 -16.93 1.29
N GLN A 291 15.09 -17.48 1.87
CA GLN A 291 15.06 -17.95 3.27
C GLN A 291 14.73 -16.81 4.25
N GLN A 292 15.29 -15.62 4.01
CA GLN A 292 14.98 -14.42 4.79
C GLN A 292 13.52 -14.01 4.63
N ALA A 293 12.99 -14.00 3.41
CA ALA A 293 11.58 -13.67 3.14
C ALA A 293 10.62 -14.61 3.89
N PHE A 294 10.88 -15.94 3.87
CA PHE A 294 10.08 -16.91 4.62
C PHE A 294 10.18 -16.70 6.13
N LYS A 295 11.39 -16.48 6.65
CA LYS A 295 11.61 -16.23 8.09
C LYS A 295 10.89 -14.96 8.54
N GLU A 296 11.04 -13.86 7.81
CA GLU A 296 10.41 -12.58 8.12
C GLU A 296 8.87 -12.69 8.09
N ALA A 297 8.32 -13.29 7.02
CA ALA A 297 6.88 -13.48 6.89
C ALA A 297 6.30 -14.35 8.01
N THR A 298 7.00 -15.42 8.39
CA THR A 298 6.59 -16.31 9.49
C THR A 298 6.59 -15.56 10.82
N ILE A 299 7.65 -14.79 11.12
CA ILE A 299 7.73 -14.00 12.35
C ILE A 299 6.61 -12.96 12.40
N LYS A 300 6.40 -12.20 11.31
CA LYS A 300 5.34 -11.18 11.22
C LYS A 300 3.96 -11.74 11.56
N LEU A 301 3.60 -12.91 11.05
CA LEU A 301 2.29 -13.51 11.32
C LEU A 301 2.22 -14.25 12.66
N ALA A 302 3.31 -14.87 13.11
CA ALA A 302 3.39 -15.46 14.43
C ALA A 302 3.21 -14.40 15.53
N VAL A 303 3.72 -13.19 15.31
CA VAL A 303 3.50 -12.02 16.19
C VAL A 303 2.01 -11.66 16.26
N MET A 304 1.28 -11.67 15.15
CA MET A 304 -0.18 -11.46 15.14
C MET A 304 -0.95 -12.54 15.91
N VAL A 305 -0.52 -13.81 15.84
CA VAL A 305 -1.09 -14.90 16.66
C VAL A 305 -0.77 -14.70 18.14
N PHE A 306 0.47 -14.34 18.45
CA PHE A 306 0.95 -14.11 19.82
C PHE A 306 0.16 -13.01 20.53
N LYS A 307 -0.18 -11.92 19.81
CA LYS A 307 -0.95 -10.77 20.32
C LYS A 307 -2.23 -11.19 21.05
N ARG A 308 -2.92 -12.24 20.58
CA ARG A 308 -4.08 -12.81 21.29
C ARG A 308 -3.71 -13.95 22.25
N SER A 309 -2.85 -14.86 21.80
CA SER A 309 -2.59 -16.11 22.52
C SER A 309 -1.95 -15.92 23.90
N VAL A 310 -1.27 -14.80 24.13
CA VAL A 310 -0.66 -14.48 25.43
C VAL A 310 -1.71 -14.12 26.50
N TYR A 311 -2.84 -13.52 26.11
CA TYR A 311 -3.90 -13.09 27.03
C TYR A 311 -4.99 -14.16 27.23
N GLU A 312 -5.33 -14.91 26.18
CA GLU A 312 -6.48 -15.83 26.18
C GLU A 312 -6.46 -16.92 27.27
N PRO A 313 -5.33 -17.59 27.58
CA PRO A 313 -5.28 -18.61 28.63
C PRO A 313 -5.56 -18.06 30.04
N ARG A 314 -5.44 -16.74 30.22
CA ARG A 314 -5.59 -16.04 31.50
C ARG A 314 -7.01 -15.53 31.72
N ARG A 315 -7.74 -15.18 30.65
CA ARG A 315 -9.14 -14.68 30.69
C ARG A 315 -10.18 -15.74 31.05
N LYS A 316 -9.86 -17.04 30.96
CA LYS A 316 -10.80 -18.10 31.36
C LYS A 316 -10.75 -18.28 32.87
N PRO A 317 -11.84 -18.03 33.61
CA PRO A 317 -11.87 -18.34 35.04
C PRO A 317 -11.77 -19.86 35.17
N LYS A 318 -10.61 -20.37 35.58
CA LYS A 318 -10.55 -21.73 36.12
C LYS A 318 -11.38 -21.68 37.40
N GLY A 319 -12.55 -22.32 37.38
CA GLY A 319 -13.60 -22.28 38.42
C GLY A 319 -13.22 -22.83 39.80
N LEU A 320 -11.96 -22.73 40.22
CA LEU A 320 -11.54 -22.93 41.59
C LEU A 320 -10.79 -21.66 42.03
N PHE A 321 -11.23 -21.09 43.15
CA PHE A 321 -10.44 -20.15 43.95
C PHE A 321 -9.02 -20.71 44.12
N ARG A 322 -8.09 -20.25 43.29
CA ARG A 322 -6.68 -20.48 43.49
C ARG A 322 -6.19 -19.36 44.40
N PRO A 323 -5.54 -19.66 45.54
CA PRO A 323 -4.86 -18.63 46.31
C PRO A 323 -3.93 -17.85 45.36
N LYS A 324 -4.12 -16.53 45.26
CA LYS A 324 -3.29 -15.65 44.43
C LYS A 324 -1.87 -15.69 44.97
N GLN A 325 -1.02 -16.54 44.42
CA GLN A 325 0.41 -16.41 44.57
C GLN A 325 0.82 -15.22 43.70
N LYS A 326 0.82 -14.01 44.29
CA LYS A 326 1.48 -12.84 43.69
C LYS A 326 2.90 -13.29 43.38
N SER A 327 3.22 -13.49 42.10
CA SER A 327 4.60 -13.68 41.68
C SER A 327 5.33 -12.39 42.02
N ASN A 328 6.21 -12.42 43.03
CA ASN A 328 7.12 -11.32 43.31
C ASN A 328 8.05 -11.18 42.10
N LEU A 329 7.66 -10.35 41.11
CA LEU A 329 8.47 -10.10 39.92
C LEU A 329 9.89 -9.63 40.29
N LYS A 330 10.05 -9.02 41.47
CA LYS A 330 11.33 -8.60 42.07
C LYS A 330 12.26 -9.76 42.45
N GLU A 331 11.73 -10.95 42.75
CA GLU A 331 12.52 -12.14 43.15
C GLU A 331 12.93 -13.02 41.96
N LEU A 332 12.38 -12.75 40.76
CA LEU A 332 12.64 -13.53 39.53
C LEU A 332 14.03 -13.33 38.93
N HIS A 333 14.83 -12.39 39.46
CA HIS A 333 16.17 -12.12 38.95
C HIS A 333 17.16 -13.28 39.21
N LEU A 334 16.85 -14.17 40.17
CA LEU A 334 17.68 -15.32 40.53
C LEU A 334 17.34 -16.60 39.73
N THR A 335 16.20 -16.63 39.04
CA THR A 335 15.74 -17.78 38.27
C THR A 335 16.16 -17.67 36.80
N PRO A 336 16.66 -18.75 36.18
CA PRO A 336 17.01 -18.74 34.77
C PRO A 336 15.76 -18.54 33.90
N TRP A 337 15.93 -17.84 32.78
CA TRP A 337 14.88 -17.67 31.78
C TRP A 337 14.54 -19.04 31.14
N PRO A 338 13.26 -19.43 30.97
CA PRO A 338 12.01 -18.66 31.11
C PRO A 338 11.36 -18.83 32.50
N ARG A 339 10.94 -17.72 33.09
CA ARG A 339 10.49 -17.59 34.48
C ARG A 339 8.97 -17.55 34.57
N THR A 340 8.33 -16.87 33.63
CA THR A 340 6.87 -16.69 33.59
C THR A 340 6.23 -17.51 32.48
N PRO A 341 4.91 -17.81 32.55
CA PRO A 341 4.20 -18.45 31.45
C PRO A 341 4.29 -17.66 30.13
N THR A 342 4.30 -16.33 30.21
CA THR A 342 4.49 -15.44 29.04
C THR A 342 5.85 -15.66 28.37
N GLU A 343 6.92 -15.75 29.16
CA GLU A 343 8.28 -16.01 28.67
C GLU A 343 8.42 -17.40 28.03
N ARG A 344 7.65 -18.40 28.51
CA ARG A 344 7.60 -19.75 27.89
C ARG A 344 6.96 -19.72 26.52
N ILE A 345 5.79 -19.07 26.38
CA ILE A 345 5.11 -18.92 25.08
C ILE A 345 6.03 -18.18 24.08
N LEU A 346 6.74 -17.13 24.53
CA LEU A 346 7.71 -16.41 23.70
C LEU A 346 8.85 -17.32 23.20
N MET A 347 9.35 -18.22 24.05
CA MET A 347 10.39 -19.17 23.66
C MET A 347 9.87 -20.28 22.74
N GLU A 348 8.63 -20.71 22.92
CA GLU A 348 7.99 -21.73 22.07
C GLU A 348 7.69 -21.20 20.67
N MET A 349 7.28 -19.93 20.55
CA MET A 349 6.84 -19.35 19.27
C MET A 349 7.96 -18.69 18.45
N PHE A 350 9.03 -18.20 19.08
CA PHE A 350 10.01 -17.35 18.41
C PHE A 350 11.47 -17.74 18.68
N GLU A 351 12.23 -17.81 17.59
CA GLU A 351 13.68 -17.93 17.61
C GLU A 351 14.36 -16.56 17.53
N GLY A 352 15.23 -16.29 18.50
CA GLY A 352 16.02 -15.05 18.58
C GLY A 352 15.35 -13.91 19.35
N ASN A 353 16.18 -13.04 19.92
CA ASN A 353 15.71 -12.00 20.84
C ASN A 353 14.92 -10.89 20.13
N ALA A 354 15.27 -10.56 18.89
CA ALA A 354 14.58 -9.53 18.11
C ALA A 354 13.12 -9.91 17.81
N ALA A 355 12.87 -11.16 17.41
CA ALA A 355 11.52 -11.66 17.14
C ALA A 355 10.67 -11.69 18.41
N ARG A 356 11.25 -12.15 19.54
CA ARG A 356 10.60 -12.13 20.85
C ARG A 356 10.27 -10.71 21.31
N PHE A 357 11.19 -9.77 21.10
CA PHE A 357 10.99 -8.38 21.50
C PHE A 357 9.90 -7.72 20.65
N LEU A 358 9.87 -7.98 19.33
CA LEU A 358 8.79 -7.52 18.46
C LEU A 358 7.43 -8.07 18.90
N ALA A 359 7.36 -9.35 19.27
CA ALA A 359 6.13 -9.96 19.80
C ALA A 359 5.66 -9.30 21.09
N VAL A 360 6.58 -8.91 21.98
CA VAL A 360 6.26 -8.16 23.20
C VAL A 360 5.72 -6.78 22.88
N LEU A 361 6.36 -6.03 21.98
CA LEU A 361 5.91 -4.69 21.58
C LEU A 361 4.49 -4.74 20.98
N GLU A 362 4.26 -5.66 20.06
CA GLU A 362 2.96 -5.82 19.41
C GLU A 362 1.87 -6.24 20.41
N ALA A 363 2.17 -7.15 21.35
CA ALA A 363 1.22 -7.60 22.36
C ALA A 363 0.87 -6.51 23.38
N LEU A 364 1.77 -5.56 23.61
CA LEU A 364 1.55 -4.39 24.46
C LEU A 364 0.87 -3.24 23.71
N GLU A 365 0.90 -3.24 22.37
CA GLU A 365 0.21 -2.25 21.56
C GLU A 365 -1.31 -2.48 21.63
N ASP A 366 -1.96 -1.71 22.51
CA ASP A 366 -3.39 -1.62 22.58
C ASP A 366 -3.92 -0.65 21.52
N SER A 367 -4.49 -1.19 20.45
CA SER A 367 -5.13 -0.42 19.38
C SER A 367 -6.36 0.37 19.85
N SER A 368 -6.87 0.11 21.05
CA SER A 368 -8.03 0.79 21.64
C SER A 368 -7.67 2.00 22.52
N VAL A 369 -6.38 2.23 22.78
CA VAL A 369 -5.93 3.26 23.73
C VAL A 369 -5.03 4.28 23.03
N ARG A 370 -5.39 5.56 23.13
CA ARG A 370 -4.54 6.65 22.61
C ARG A 370 -3.13 6.54 23.22
N PRO A 371 -2.05 6.89 22.49
CA PRO A 371 -0.66 6.74 22.97
C PRO A 371 -0.32 7.41 24.32
N LEU A 372 -1.20 8.28 24.83
CA LEU A 372 -1.03 9.05 26.06
C LEU A 372 -1.98 8.63 27.20
N GLN A 373 -2.88 7.65 26.99
CA GLN A 373 -3.68 7.08 28.07
C GLN A 373 -3.01 5.82 28.60
N THR A 374 -2.10 5.97 29.54
CA THR A 374 -1.48 4.85 30.29
C THR A 374 -2.42 4.33 31.38
N GLY A 375 -3.64 3.92 31.01
CA GLY A 375 -4.56 3.22 31.91
C GLY A 375 -4.22 1.73 31.94
N MET A 376 -4.04 1.16 33.14
CA MET A 376 -3.95 -0.31 33.25
C MET A 376 -5.33 -0.92 32.91
N PRO A 377 -5.38 -2.07 32.22
CA PRO A 377 -6.63 -2.77 31.93
C PRO A 377 -7.46 -3.02 33.20
N GLU A 378 -8.79 -2.92 33.15
CA GLU A 378 -9.65 -3.12 34.33
C GLU A 378 -9.60 -4.57 34.86
N GLU A 379 -9.35 -5.54 33.98
CA GLU A 379 -9.21 -6.96 34.32
C GLU A 379 -7.84 -7.25 34.95
N PHE A 380 -7.83 -7.59 36.24
CA PHE A 380 -6.60 -7.94 36.97
C PHE A 380 -5.77 -9.06 36.31
N GLU A 381 -6.41 -10.03 35.67
CA GLU A 381 -5.75 -11.14 34.97
C GLU A 381 -4.97 -10.67 33.72
N VAL A 382 -5.45 -9.60 33.08
CA VAL A 382 -4.78 -8.94 31.94
C VAL A 382 -3.63 -8.07 32.44
N GLN A 383 -3.80 -7.39 33.59
CA GLN A 383 -2.72 -6.60 34.21
C GLN A 383 -1.48 -7.45 34.53
N ASP A 384 -1.67 -8.67 35.04
CA ASP A 384 -0.56 -9.59 35.32
C ASP A 384 0.21 -9.96 34.03
N VAL A 385 -0.49 -10.20 32.92
CA VAL A 385 0.13 -10.48 31.61
C VAL A 385 0.91 -9.27 31.10
N VAL A 386 0.35 -8.05 31.22
CA VAL A 386 1.04 -6.82 30.83
C VAL A 386 2.33 -6.63 31.63
N LEU A 387 2.32 -6.85 32.95
CA LEU A 387 3.52 -6.76 33.79
C LEU A 387 4.56 -7.82 33.43
N GLU A 388 4.12 -9.05 33.14
CA GLU A 388 5.01 -10.11 32.64
C GLU A 388 5.62 -9.75 31.29
N LEU A 389 4.85 -9.18 30.35
CA LEU A 389 5.33 -8.70 29.05
C LEU A 389 6.36 -7.57 29.21
N ILE A 390 6.11 -6.59 30.08
CA ILE A 390 7.06 -5.50 30.36
C ILE A 390 8.35 -6.04 30.99
N SER A 391 8.24 -6.96 31.96
CA SER A 391 9.40 -7.61 32.58
C SER A 391 10.19 -8.44 31.56
N ALA A 392 9.49 -9.12 30.66
CA ALA A 392 10.11 -9.88 29.59
C ALA A 392 10.84 -8.97 28.60
N GLY A 393 10.19 -7.88 28.17
CA GLY A 393 10.76 -6.88 27.27
C GLY A 393 12.00 -6.20 27.83
N THR A 394 11.99 -5.82 29.12
CA THR A 394 13.17 -5.23 29.78
C THR A 394 14.33 -6.21 29.84
N SER A 395 14.08 -7.48 30.13
CA SER A 395 15.11 -8.53 30.18
C SER A 395 15.72 -8.82 28.81
N LEU A 396 14.89 -8.81 27.75
CA LEU A 396 15.33 -8.95 26.35
C LEU A 396 16.24 -7.78 25.93
N LEU A 397 15.88 -6.54 26.31
CA LEU A 397 16.68 -5.34 26.03
C LEU A 397 17.99 -5.32 26.82
N SER A 398 17.99 -5.76 28.08
CA SER A 398 19.20 -5.79 28.90
C SER A 398 20.17 -6.92 28.55
N GLY A 399 19.82 -7.83 27.64
CA GLY A 399 20.68 -8.96 27.24
C GLY A 399 20.94 -9.98 28.35
N THR A 400 20.18 -9.93 29.46
CA THR A 400 20.37 -10.74 30.67
C THR A 400 19.88 -12.18 30.53
N LEU A 401 19.55 -12.62 29.31
CA LEU A 401 19.06 -13.98 29.02
C LEU A 401 20.10 -15.07 29.30
N PHE A 402 21.38 -14.72 29.51
CA PHE A 402 22.45 -15.66 29.83
C PHE A 402 23.32 -15.17 31.01
N HIS A 403 22.96 -15.60 32.21
CA HIS A 403 23.97 -15.99 33.20
C HIS A 403 23.61 -17.41 33.66
N PRO A 404 24.31 -18.41 33.11
CA PRO A 404 25.37 -19.01 33.90
C PRO A 404 26.63 -19.35 33.08
N LEU A 405 27.81 -19.02 33.61
CA LEU A 405 29.10 -19.65 33.31
C LEU A 405 29.40 -20.02 31.85
N CYS A 406 29.73 -19.04 31.00
CA CYS A 406 30.65 -19.28 29.88
C CYS A 406 31.34 -17.98 29.44
N LEU A 407 32.16 -17.43 30.34
CA LEU A 407 33.24 -16.51 29.95
C LEU A 407 34.32 -17.35 29.25
N CYS A 408 34.15 -17.61 27.95
CA CYS A 408 35.31 -17.83 27.09
C CYS A 408 35.60 -16.52 26.38
N ALA A 409 36.64 -15.87 26.88
CA ALA A 409 37.18 -14.63 26.36
C ALA A 409 37.60 -14.78 24.90
N THR A 410 37.03 -13.95 24.03
CA THR A 410 37.74 -13.44 22.85
C THR A 410 37.90 -11.95 23.02
N LYS A 411 39.10 -11.56 23.45
CA LYS A 411 39.61 -10.20 23.38
C LYS A 411 39.58 -9.74 21.92
N CYS A 412 38.72 -8.78 21.58
CA CYS A 412 39.00 -7.89 20.45
C CYS A 412 39.93 -6.81 20.97
N HIS A 413 41.18 -6.81 20.48
CA HIS A 413 42.05 -5.64 20.56
C HIS A 413 41.56 -4.58 19.57
N ILE A 414 41.71 -3.32 20.02
CA ILE A 414 41.45 -2.05 19.33
C ILE A 414 42.07 -2.02 17.94
#